data_AF-A0A5M4D104-F1
#
_entry.id   AF-A0A5M4D104-F1
#
_cell.length_a   1.000
_cell.length_b   1.000
_cell.length_c   1.000
_cell.angle_alpha   90.00
_cell.angle_beta   90.00
_cell.angle_gamma   90.00
#
_symmetry.space_group_name_H-M   'P 1'
#
loop_
_entity.id
_entity.type
_entity.pdbx_description
1 polymer ?
#
loop_
_entity_poly.entity_id
_entity_poly.type
_entity_poly.pdbx_seq_one_letter_code
_entity_poly.pdbx_strand_id
1 'polypeptide(L)'
;MSSTVADVQLAGDIVADFRLVFEIALDRDIAGVERCFENAAHRGRLDRRAVEDFIEAARAYPTALAYCDGICEYLYGVLAKERSPESSLPFHEYREKFNRAADVLRDVDRPLARLIQGLVAFHFNHFPVAASCSPSTRLAAASSRYTSWILRSSDIDAGTAGPHTLSVDRLLTDLDTEHILRWVLSPPEDTLSQAVEIETAIDRDIPEFDRVKLRVLLAEVYGTAGRIADAQRHARELRNNPTLGPWAESVLTVQT
;
A
#
# COMPACT_ATOMS: atom_id res chain seq x y z
N MET A 1 4.24 19.20 24.31
CA MET A 1 4.09 17.78 24.70
C MET A 1 3.15 17.72 25.88
N SER A 2 2.07 16.95 25.80
CA SER A 2 1.36 16.49 27.00
C SER A 2 1.82 15.07 27.25
N SER A 3 2.94 14.92 27.96
CA SER A 3 3.38 13.61 28.45
C SER A 3 2.56 13.33 29.70
N THR A 4 1.65 12.36 29.62
CA THR A 4 0.98 11.85 30.80
C THR A 4 1.76 10.63 31.25
N VAL A 5 2.27 10.65 32.48
CA VAL A 5 2.93 9.50 33.09
C VAL A 5 1.98 8.90 34.11
N ALA A 6 1.69 7.61 33.97
CA ALA A 6 0.92 6.85 34.94
C ALA A 6 1.80 5.76 35.53
N ASP A 7 2.02 5.80 36.84
CA ASP A 7 2.68 4.73 37.57
C ASP A 7 1.60 3.72 37.99
N VAL A 8 1.73 2.47 37.56
CA VAL A 8 0.79 1.37 37.83
C VAL A 8 1.52 0.30 38.63
N GLN A 9 1.01 -0.02 39.81
CA GLN A 9 1.52 -1.11 40.62
C GLN A 9 0.57 -2.31 40.50
N LEU A 10 1.09 -3.43 40.00
CA LEU A 10 0.37 -4.71 40.02
C LEU A 10 0.85 -5.50 41.23
N ALA A 11 -0.07 -5.84 42.12
CA ALA A 11 0.21 -6.61 43.33
C ALA A 11 -0.44 -8.01 43.26
N GLY A 12 0.41 -9.04 43.24
CA GLY A 12 0.07 -10.45 43.45
C GLY A 12 1.14 -11.10 44.36
N ASP A 13 1.54 -12.35 44.12
CA ASP A 13 2.69 -12.97 44.81
C ASP A 13 4.04 -12.28 44.49
N ILE A 14 4.05 -11.45 43.44
CA ILE A 14 5.14 -10.56 43.05
C ILE A 14 4.54 -9.16 42.87
N VAL A 15 5.22 -8.14 43.39
CA VAL A 15 4.89 -6.73 43.15
C VAL A 15 5.74 -6.22 42.00
N ALA A 16 5.11 -5.64 40.99
CA ALA A 16 5.79 -5.01 39.86
C ALA A 16 5.26 -3.59 39.64
N ASP A 17 6.18 -2.64 39.51
CA ASP A 17 5.90 -1.24 39.23
C ASP A 17 6.12 -0.96 37.74
N PHE A 18 5.08 -0.47 37.07
CA PHE A 18 5.11 -0.09 35.66
C PHE A 18 4.99 1.42 35.54
N ARG A 19 5.84 2.03 34.70
CA ARG A 19 5.68 3.42 34.29
C ARG A 19 5.17 3.47 32.86
N LEU A 20 3.93 3.93 32.69
CA LEU A 20 3.32 4.15 31.39
C LEU A 20 3.52 5.61 30.99
N VAL A 21 4.11 5.85 29.81
CA VAL A 21 4.26 7.18 29.23
C VAL A 21 3.35 7.27 28.02
N PHE A 22 2.40 8.20 28.06
CA PHE A 22 1.50 8.47 26.93
C PHE A 22 1.99 9.69 26.17
N GLU A 23 2.34 9.49 24.90
CA GLU A 23 2.67 10.54 23.96
C GLU A 23 1.52 10.71 22.97
N ILE A 24 0.63 11.65 23.27
CA ILE A 24 -0.52 11.95 22.41
C ILE A 24 -0.18 13.18 21.58
N ALA A 25 -0.11 12.98 20.27
CA ALA A 25 0.07 14.05 19.31
C ALA A 25 -1.15 14.99 19.33
N LEU A 26 -0.92 16.29 19.29
CA LEU A 26 -2.00 17.27 19.19
C LEU A 26 -2.53 17.31 17.76
N ASP A 27 -3.85 17.36 17.59
CA ASP A 27 -4.48 17.44 16.26
C ASP A 27 -3.93 18.58 15.40
N ARG A 28 -3.63 19.73 16.01
CA ARG A 28 -3.02 20.88 15.33
C ARG A 28 -1.62 20.59 14.80
N ASP A 29 -0.85 19.76 15.50
CA ASP A 29 0.51 19.39 15.13
C ASP A 29 0.45 18.35 14.00
N ILE A 30 -0.45 17.37 14.09
CA ILE A 30 -0.71 16.41 13.00
C ILE A 30 -1.14 17.13 11.72
N ALA A 31 -2.11 18.05 11.81
CA ALA A 31 -2.54 18.84 10.67
C ALA A 31 -1.42 19.74 10.12
N GLY A 32 -0.50 20.18 10.98
CA GLY A 32 0.71 20.89 10.59
C GLY A 32 1.64 20.03 9.74
N VAL A 33 1.92 18.79 10.19
CA VAL A 33 2.72 17.81 9.44
C VAL A 33 2.09 17.49 8.10
N GLU A 34 0.77 17.25 8.02
CA GLU A 34 0.09 17.01 6.74
C GLU A 34 0.24 18.20 5.77
N ARG A 35 0.18 19.44 6.27
CA ARG A 35 0.41 20.63 5.44
C ARG A 35 1.86 20.72 4.95
N CYS A 36 2.83 20.34 5.77
CA CYS A 36 4.23 20.23 5.34
C CYS A 36 4.37 19.20 4.22
N PHE A 37 3.72 18.05 4.36
CA PHE A 37 3.70 17.00 3.34
C PHE A 37 3.06 17.50 2.04
N GLU A 38 1.90 18.15 2.11
CA GLU A 38 1.23 18.74 0.94
C GLU A 38 2.15 19.75 0.23
N ASN A 39 2.81 20.64 0.97
CA ASN A 39 3.74 21.62 0.40
C ASN A 39 4.93 20.96 -0.31
N ALA A 40 5.47 19.88 0.26
CA ALA A 40 6.50 19.08 -0.41
C ALA A 40 5.96 18.41 -1.67
N ALA A 41 4.74 17.87 -1.60
CA ALA A 41 4.05 17.19 -2.69
C ALA A 41 3.80 18.09 -3.91
N HIS A 42 3.48 19.38 -3.70
CA HIS A 42 3.27 20.34 -4.80
C HIS A 42 4.51 20.55 -5.68
N ARG A 43 5.71 20.20 -5.20
CA ARG A 43 6.95 20.24 -6.01
C ARG A 43 7.06 19.07 -7.00
N GLY A 44 6.15 18.08 -6.91
CA GLY A 44 5.92 17.05 -7.93
C GLY A 44 7.00 15.98 -8.03
N ARG A 45 7.92 15.87 -7.06
CA ARG A 45 8.98 14.87 -7.06
C ARG A 45 9.20 14.32 -5.64
N LEU A 46 9.17 12.99 -5.53
CA LEU A 46 9.66 12.29 -4.35
C LEU A 46 11.14 11.97 -4.56
N ASP A 47 12.01 12.77 -3.96
CA ASP A 47 13.44 12.50 -3.89
C ASP A 47 13.94 12.69 -2.44
N ARG A 48 15.19 12.30 -2.19
CA ARG A 48 15.78 12.39 -0.84
C ARG A 48 15.72 13.82 -0.27
N ARG A 49 15.92 14.84 -1.11
CA ARG A 49 15.87 16.24 -0.67
C ARG A 49 14.45 16.65 -0.28
N ALA A 50 13.44 16.19 -1.01
CA ALA A 50 12.05 16.43 -0.66
C ALA A 50 11.68 15.81 0.71
N VAL A 51 12.21 14.61 1.01
CA VAL A 51 12.03 13.97 2.32
C VAL A 51 12.76 14.74 3.43
N GLU A 52 14.00 15.16 3.19
CA GLU A 52 14.79 15.97 4.15
C GLU A 52 14.12 17.34 4.43
N ASP A 53 13.65 18.04 3.39
CA ASP A 53 12.90 19.29 3.50
C ASP A 53 11.59 19.10 4.29
N PHE A 54 10.88 18.00 4.05
CA PHE A 54 9.67 17.64 4.78
C PHE A 54 9.96 17.42 6.27
N ILE A 55 11.00 16.64 6.60
CA ILE A 55 11.43 16.39 7.98
C ILE A 55 11.76 17.71 8.68
N GLU A 56 12.53 18.58 8.03
CA GLU A 56 12.94 19.86 8.62
C GLU A 56 11.73 20.77 8.89
N ALA A 57 10.79 20.84 7.95
CA ALA A 57 9.56 21.60 8.13
C ALA A 57 8.67 21.01 9.25
N ALA A 58 8.62 19.69 9.38
CA ALA A 58 7.81 19.00 10.39
C ALA A 58 8.33 19.20 11.83
N ARG A 59 9.61 19.60 12.02
CA ARG A 59 10.17 19.93 13.35
C ARG A 59 9.40 21.02 14.09
N ALA A 60 8.66 21.87 13.37
CA ALA A 60 7.79 22.88 13.96
C ALA A 60 6.60 22.30 14.74
N TYR A 61 6.33 20.99 14.61
CA TYR A 61 5.19 20.27 15.18
C TYR A 61 5.67 19.14 16.11
N PRO A 62 6.26 19.47 17.27
CA PRO A 62 7.02 18.52 18.08
C PRO A 62 6.19 17.37 18.65
N THR A 63 4.87 17.53 18.82
CA THR A 63 4.03 16.43 19.33
C THR A 63 3.65 15.42 18.26
N ALA A 64 3.83 15.75 16.97
CA ALA A 64 3.51 14.87 15.84
C ALA A 64 4.77 14.28 15.16
N LEU A 65 5.93 14.29 15.83
CA LEU A 65 7.18 13.75 15.26
C LEU A 65 7.08 12.26 14.97
N ALA A 66 6.48 11.45 15.85
CA ALA A 66 6.25 10.03 15.59
C ALA A 66 5.38 9.81 14.34
N TYR A 67 4.38 10.67 14.13
CA TYR A 67 3.55 10.63 12.91
C TYR A 67 4.37 10.98 11.65
N CYS A 68 5.22 12.00 11.73
CA CYS A 68 6.17 12.35 10.67
C CYS A 68 7.14 11.20 10.38
N ASP A 69 7.68 10.54 11.41
CA ASP A 69 8.58 9.39 11.27
C ASP A 69 7.88 8.23 10.53
N GLY A 70 6.62 7.93 10.88
CA GLY A 70 5.83 6.91 10.18
C GLY A 70 5.65 7.19 8.68
N ILE A 71 5.40 8.46 8.30
CA ILE A 71 5.37 8.88 6.90
C ILE A 71 6.75 8.71 6.25
N CYS A 72 7.82 9.11 6.93
CA CYS A 72 9.18 9.02 6.40
C CYS A 72 9.61 7.56 6.18
N GLU A 73 9.28 6.65 7.10
CA GLU A 73 9.53 5.22 6.92
C GLU A 73 8.89 4.72 5.62
N TYR A 74 7.66 5.13 5.31
CA TYR A 74 7.02 4.79 4.04
C TYR A 74 7.77 5.37 2.83
N LEU A 75 8.09 6.67 2.84
CA LEU A 75 8.78 7.34 1.74
C LEU A 75 10.16 6.74 1.45
N TYR A 76 10.93 6.42 2.49
CA TYR A 76 12.20 5.71 2.34
C TYR A 76 12.01 4.28 1.81
N GLY A 77 10.93 3.60 2.20
CA GLY A 77 10.53 2.33 1.62
C GLY A 77 10.25 2.43 0.11
N VAL A 78 9.53 3.46 -0.33
CA VAL A 78 9.28 3.71 -1.76
C VAL A 78 10.59 3.91 -2.53
N LEU A 79 11.48 4.78 -2.04
CA LEU A 79 12.79 5.03 -2.66
C LEU A 79 13.65 3.75 -2.76
N ALA A 80 13.63 2.92 -1.71
CA ALA A 80 14.34 1.64 -1.70
C ALA A 80 13.74 0.64 -2.68
N LYS A 81 12.40 0.55 -2.75
CA LYS A 81 11.68 -0.33 -3.67
C LYS A 81 11.96 0.04 -5.14
N GLU A 82 11.95 1.33 -5.46
CA GLU A 82 12.23 1.84 -6.81
C GLU A 82 13.71 1.76 -7.20
N ARG A 83 14.58 1.28 -6.30
CA ARG A 83 16.05 1.27 -6.50
C ARG A 83 16.58 2.64 -6.89
N SER A 84 15.98 3.69 -6.32
CA SER A 84 16.36 5.07 -6.61
C SER A 84 17.84 5.28 -6.28
N PRO A 85 18.62 5.97 -7.12
CA PRO A 85 20.01 6.30 -6.82
C PRO A 85 20.12 7.21 -5.58
N GLU A 86 19.03 7.88 -5.21
CA GLU A 86 18.93 8.72 -4.01
C GLU A 86 18.64 7.91 -2.74
N SER A 87 18.32 6.61 -2.86
CA SER A 87 18.16 5.71 -1.73
C SER A 87 19.51 5.28 -1.18
N SER A 88 19.75 5.50 0.11
CA SER A 88 20.87 4.90 0.82
C SER A 88 20.57 3.48 1.31
N LEU A 89 19.35 2.99 1.14
CA LEU A 89 18.89 1.70 1.64
C LEU A 89 18.99 0.62 0.55
N PRO A 90 19.46 -0.59 0.88
CA PRO A 90 19.35 -1.76 0.02
C PRO A 90 17.89 -2.07 -0.35
N PHE A 91 17.68 -2.60 -1.55
CA PHE A 91 16.35 -2.98 -2.05
C PHE A 91 15.55 -3.82 -1.03
N HIS A 92 16.15 -4.85 -0.43
CA HIS A 92 15.42 -5.76 0.45
C HIS A 92 14.88 -5.13 1.75
N GLU A 93 15.38 -3.95 2.15
CA GLU A 93 14.94 -3.25 3.36
C GLU A 93 13.59 -2.53 3.20
N TYR A 94 13.10 -2.36 1.96
CA TYR A 94 11.84 -1.66 1.70
C TYR A 94 10.66 -2.28 2.49
N ARG A 95 10.67 -3.60 2.70
CA ARG A 95 9.60 -4.33 3.40
C ARG A 95 9.56 -3.98 4.87
N GLU A 96 10.72 -3.88 5.51
CA GLU A 96 10.81 -3.50 6.91
C GLU A 96 10.33 -2.07 7.10
N LYS A 97 10.70 -1.17 6.19
CA LYS A 97 10.22 0.22 6.15
C LYS A 97 8.70 0.31 6.01
N PHE A 98 8.09 -0.46 5.12
CA PHE A 98 6.63 -0.52 4.99
C PHE A 98 5.95 -1.04 6.25
N ASN A 99 6.49 -2.08 6.89
CA ASN A 99 5.93 -2.61 8.14
C ASN A 99 6.01 -1.58 9.27
N ARG A 100 7.16 -0.92 9.44
CA ARG A 100 7.33 0.14 10.44
C ARG A 100 6.37 1.31 10.21
N ALA A 101 6.20 1.73 8.95
CA ALA A 101 5.21 2.76 8.61
C ALA A 101 3.77 2.32 8.98
N ALA A 102 3.38 1.10 8.63
CA ALA A 102 2.06 0.57 8.97
C ALA A 102 1.83 0.43 10.49
N ASP A 103 2.87 0.07 11.25
CA ASP A 103 2.81 -0.01 12.70
C ASP A 103 2.63 1.36 13.34
N VAL A 104 3.45 2.34 12.97
CA VAL A 104 3.42 3.70 13.52
C VAL A 104 2.12 4.42 13.17
N LEU A 105 1.63 4.24 11.95
CA LEU A 105 0.44 4.95 11.46
C LEU A 105 -0.87 4.27 11.85
N ARG A 106 -0.85 3.04 12.40
CA ARG A 106 -2.03 2.19 12.65
C ARG A 106 -3.19 2.92 13.31
N ASP A 107 -2.90 3.63 14.39
CA ASP A 107 -3.90 4.23 15.28
C ASP A 107 -4.22 5.70 14.92
N VAL A 108 -3.68 6.21 13.81
CA VAL A 108 -3.87 7.59 13.39
C VAL A 108 -5.03 7.70 12.40
N ASP A 109 -6.17 8.20 12.87
CA ASP A 109 -7.34 8.46 12.03
C ASP A 109 -7.18 9.75 11.22
N ARG A 110 -6.37 9.70 10.16
CA ARG A 110 -6.17 10.79 9.20
C ARG A 110 -6.15 10.29 7.76
N PRO A 111 -6.61 11.08 6.77
CA PRO A 111 -6.64 10.67 5.37
C PRO A 111 -5.28 10.23 4.81
N LEU A 112 -4.19 10.94 5.12
CA LEU A 112 -2.85 10.59 4.65
C LEU A 112 -2.34 9.29 5.29
N ALA A 113 -2.57 9.11 6.59
CA ALA A 113 -2.20 7.89 7.32
C ALA A 113 -2.90 6.67 6.72
N ARG A 114 -4.22 6.81 6.51
CA ARG A 114 -5.08 5.81 5.87
C ARG A 114 -4.64 5.48 4.45
N LEU A 115 -4.27 6.47 3.64
CA LEU A 115 -3.75 6.22 2.30
C LEU A 115 -2.45 5.40 2.33
N ILE A 116 -1.49 5.78 3.18
CA ILE A 116 -0.22 5.05 3.32
C ILE A 116 -0.47 3.61 3.79
N GLN A 117 -1.32 3.42 4.80
CA GLN A 117 -1.73 2.08 5.24
C GLN A 117 -2.36 1.28 4.10
N GLY A 118 -3.23 1.90 3.31
CA GLY A 118 -3.83 1.28 2.14
C GLY A 118 -2.79 0.84 1.12
N LEU A 119 -1.79 1.69 0.84
CA LEU A 119 -0.71 1.40 -0.12
C LEU A 119 0.17 0.25 0.38
N VAL A 120 0.50 0.22 1.68
CA VAL A 120 1.23 -0.89 2.29
C VAL A 120 0.41 -2.19 2.26
N ALA A 121 -0.87 -2.13 2.60
CA ALA A 121 -1.77 -3.28 2.54
C ALA A 121 -1.89 -3.81 1.09
N PHE A 122 -2.03 -2.92 0.12
CA PHE A 122 -2.06 -3.29 -1.30
C PHE A 122 -0.74 -3.93 -1.72
N HIS A 123 0.41 -3.37 -1.30
CA HIS A 123 1.71 -3.93 -1.59
C HIS A 123 1.79 -5.40 -1.15
N PHE A 124 1.35 -5.72 0.06
CA PHE A 124 1.35 -7.09 0.59
C PHE A 124 0.15 -7.96 0.15
N ASN A 125 -0.61 -7.54 -0.87
CA ASN A 125 -1.79 -8.24 -1.39
C ASN A 125 -2.94 -8.39 -0.37
N HIS A 126 -3.00 -7.55 0.66
CA HIS A 126 -4.11 -7.48 1.62
C HIS A 126 -5.25 -6.60 1.08
N PHE A 127 -5.84 -6.99 -0.04
CA PHE A 127 -6.78 -6.15 -0.79
C PHE A 127 -8.02 -5.69 -0.01
N PRO A 128 -8.67 -6.51 0.84
CA PRO A 128 -9.81 -6.04 1.63
C PRO A 128 -9.44 -4.90 2.59
N VAL A 129 -8.24 -4.96 3.16
CA VAL A 129 -7.71 -3.90 4.05
C VAL A 129 -7.36 -2.66 3.23
N ALA A 130 -6.70 -2.84 2.08
CA ALA A 130 -6.36 -1.72 1.20
C ALA A 130 -7.59 -0.93 0.72
N ALA A 131 -8.67 -1.63 0.39
CA ALA A 131 -9.94 -1.02 -0.01
C ALA A 131 -10.61 -0.22 1.12
N SER A 132 -10.56 -0.70 2.37
CA SER A 132 -11.20 -0.06 3.51
C SER A 132 -10.43 1.14 4.05
N CYS A 133 -9.10 1.13 3.94
CA CYS A 133 -8.26 2.22 4.39
C CYS A 133 -8.51 3.50 3.57
N SER A 134 -8.67 3.41 2.23
CA SER A 134 -8.74 4.61 1.37
C SER A 134 -9.89 4.57 0.34
N PRO A 135 -11.16 4.56 0.77
CA PRO A 135 -12.32 4.16 -0.03
C PRO A 135 -12.63 5.04 -1.25
N SER A 136 -12.01 6.21 -1.37
CA SER A 136 -12.22 7.17 -2.48
C SER A 136 -10.95 7.34 -3.32
N THR A 137 -10.16 6.28 -3.51
CA THR A 137 -8.92 6.30 -4.30
C THR A 137 -8.93 5.28 -5.42
N ARG A 138 -8.04 5.49 -6.40
CA ARG A 138 -7.75 4.47 -7.44
C ARG A 138 -7.28 3.17 -6.81
N LEU A 139 -6.53 3.28 -5.71
CA LEU A 139 -6.07 2.14 -4.93
C LEU A 139 -7.24 1.32 -4.39
N ALA A 140 -8.26 1.95 -3.80
CA ALA A 140 -9.43 1.22 -3.33
C ALA A 140 -10.18 0.56 -4.48
N ALA A 141 -10.35 1.24 -5.62
CA ALA A 141 -10.98 0.65 -6.79
C ALA A 141 -10.23 -0.60 -7.30
N ALA A 142 -8.90 -0.54 -7.38
CA ALA A 142 -8.09 -1.68 -7.79
C ALA A 142 -8.14 -2.82 -6.75
N SER A 143 -8.10 -2.47 -5.46
CA SER A 143 -8.20 -3.43 -4.36
C SER A 143 -9.53 -4.15 -4.33
N SER A 144 -10.63 -3.42 -4.54
CA SER A 144 -11.97 -3.99 -4.71
C SER A 144 -12.03 -4.95 -5.88
N ARG A 145 -11.43 -4.59 -7.03
CA ARG A 145 -11.37 -5.47 -8.20
C ARG A 145 -10.55 -6.74 -7.97
N TYR A 146 -9.43 -6.66 -7.27
CA TYR A 146 -8.70 -7.86 -6.86
C TYR A 146 -9.51 -8.73 -5.89
N THR A 147 -10.21 -8.10 -4.95
CA THR A 147 -11.04 -8.81 -3.97
C THR A 147 -12.18 -9.55 -4.66
N SER A 148 -12.85 -8.91 -5.63
CA SER A 148 -13.94 -9.55 -6.40
C SER A 148 -13.45 -10.74 -7.21
N TRP A 149 -12.28 -10.63 -7.86
CA TRP A 149 -11.65 -11.75 -8.56
C TRP A 149 -11.31 -12.92 -7.64
N ILE A 150 -10.68 -12.63 -6.50
CA ILE A 150 -10.20 -13.65 -5.57
C ILE A 150 -11.36 -14.36 -4.88
N LEU A 151 -12.38 -13.60 -4.45
CA LEU A 151 -13.54 -14.13 -3.73
C LEU A 151 -14.67 -14.60 -4.64
N ARG A 152 -14.55 -14.39 -5.97
CA ARG A 152 -15.62 -14.67 -6.95
C ARG A 152 -16.94 -13.95 -6.62
N SER A 153 -16.84 -12.73 -6.11
CA SER A 153 -18.01 -11.91 -5.75
C SER A 153 -18.26 -10.81 -6.77
N SER A 154 -19.53 -10.56 -7.13
CA SER A 154 -19.92 -9.51 -8.08
C SER A 154 -20.01 -8.12 -7.46
N ASP A 155 -20.10 -8.05 -6.12
CA ASP A 155 -20.52 -6.85 -5.40
C ASP A 155 -19.35 -6.19 -4.66
N ILE A 156 -18.55 -5.38 -5.36
CA ILE A 156 -17.75 -4.35 -4.68
C ILE A 156 -17.75 -3.07 -5.53
N ASP A 157 -18.66 -2.15 -5.19
CA ASP A 157 -18.69 -0.81 -5.75
C ASP A 157 -17.42 -0.06 -5.35
N ALA A 158 -16.67 0.39 -6.35
CA ALA A 158 -15.55 1.30 -6.16
C ALA A 158 -16.07 2.74 -6.19
N GLY A 159 -15.93 3.46 -5.08
CA GLY A 159 -16.21 4.90 -5.03
C GLY A 159 -15.34 5.68 -6.02
N THR A 160 -15.87 6.77 -6.56
CA THR A 160 -15.11 7.67 -7.46
C THR A 160 -14.20 8.59 -6.66
N ALA A 161 -12.93 8.66 -7.08
CA ALA A 161 -11.92 9.50 -6.43
C ALA A 161 -12.02 10.98 -6.87
N GLY A 162 -11.84 11.91 -5.93
CA GLY A 162 -11.78 13.35 -6.21
C GLY A 162 -10.39 13.81 -6.72
N PRO A 163 -10.30 14.97 -7.40
CA PRO A 163 -9.07 15.42 -8.07
C PRO A 163 -7.88 15.71 -7.14
N HIS A 164 -8.10 16.24 -5.94
CA HIS A 164 -7.02 16.48 -4.97
C HIS A 164 -6.44 15.17 -4.42
N THR A 165 -7.31 14.18 -4.19
CA THR A 165 -6.92 12.83 -3.78
C THR A 165 -6.01 12.19 -4.82
N LEU A 166 -6.27 12.39 -6.12
CA LEU A 166 -5.47 11.83 -7.22
C LEU A 166 -4.02 12.33 -7.27
N SER A 167 -3.74 13.57 -6.83
CA SER A 167 -2.38 14.12 -6.85
C SER A 167 -1.50 13.52 -5.75
N VAL A 168 -2.04 13.38 -4.54
CA VAL A 168 -1.34 12.79 -3.40
C VAL A 168 -1.19 11.28 -3.57
N ASP A 169 -2.25 10.62 -4.06
CA ASP A 169 -2.27 9.18 -4.40
C ASP A 169 -1.13 8.84 -5.37
N ARG A 170 -0.98 9.60 -6.47
CA ARG A 170 0.09 9.39 -7.45
C ARG A 170 1.49 9.66 -6.91
N LEU A 171 1.66 10.61 -6.00
CA LEU A 171 2.99 10.92 -5.45
C LEU A 171 3.49 9.82 -4.52
N LEU A 172 2.58 9.22 -3.75
CA LEU A 172 2.91 8.17 -2.79
C LEU A 172 3.03 6.80 -3.46
N THR A 173 2.39 6.61 -4.61
CA THR A 173 2.39 5.35 -5.33
C THR A 173 3.70 5.15 -6.09
N ASP A 174 4.41 4.07 -5.78
CA ASP A 174 5.62 3.70 -6.52
C ASP A 174 5.33 3.32 -7.98
N LEU A 175 6.33 3.42 -8.85
CA LEU A 175 6.20 3.24 -10.29
C LEU A 175 5.55 1.89 -10.68
N ASP A 176 5.98 0.78 -10.05
CA ASP A 176 5.45 -0.55 -10.35
C ASP A 176 3.96 -0.64 -9.96
N THR A 177 3.63 -0.10 -8.78
CA THR A 177 2.23 -0.03 -8.32
C THR A 177 1.39 0.85 -9.26
N GLU A 178 1.88 1.98 -9.75
CA GLU A 178 1.15 2.83 -10.70
C GLU A 178 0.90 2.11 -12.03
N HIS A 179 1.87 1.32 -12.52
CA HIS A 179 1.68 0.49 -13.70
C HIS A 179 0.58 -0.57 -13.48
N ILE A 180 0.57 -1.23 -12.32
CA ILE A 180 -0.46 -2.21 -11.93
C ILE A 180 -1.83 -1.55 -11.84
N LEU A 181 -1.94 -0.41 -11.15
CA LEU A 181 -3.21 0.31 -11.00
C LEU A 181 -3.78 0.69 -12.36
N ARG A 182 -2.95 1.17 -13.29
CA ARG A 182 -3.38 1.49 -14.66
C ARG A 182 -3.96 0.27 -15.39
N TRP A 183 -3.28 -0.88 -15.36
CA TRP A 183 -3.78 -2.08 -16.04
C TRP A 183 -5.01 -2.69 -15.37
N VAL A 184 -5.07 -2.69 -14.04
CA VAL A 184 -6.20 -3.22 -13.27
C VAL A 184 -7.43 -2.34 -13.42
N LEU A 185 -7.28 -1.02 -13.58
CA LEU A 185 -8.42 -0.11 -13.73
C LEU A 185 -8.87 0.09 -15.18
N SER A 186 -8.10 -0.43 -16.15
CA SER A 186 -8.49 -0.37 -17.56
C SER A 186 -9.61 -1.38 -17.88
N PRO A 187 -10.39 -1.13 -18.95
CA PRO A 187 -11.32 -2.11 -19.49
C PRO A 187 -10.61 -3.43 -19.82
N PRO A 188 -11.25 -4.61 -19.63
CA PRO A 188 -10.63 -5.90 -19.89
C PRO A 188 -10.03 -6.04 -21.29
N GLU A 189 -10.69 -5.48 -22.31
CA GLU A 189 -10.23 -5.47 -23.70
C GLU A 189 -8.92 -4.69 -23.89
N ASP A 190 -8.80 -3.53 -23.25
CA ASP A 190 -7.60 -2.69 -23.29
C ASP A 190 -6.45 -3.36 -22.56
N THR A 191 -6.72 -3.98 -21.41
CA THR A 191 -5.72 -4.75 -20.66
C THR A 191 -5.28 -5.99 -21.44
N LEU A 192 -6.20 -6.67 -22.13
CA LEU A 192 -5.89 -7.82 -22.98
C LEU A 192 -4.98 -7.43 -24.15
N SER A 193 -5.19 -6.27 -24.76
CA SER A 193 -4.32 -5.75 -25.83
C SER A 193 -2.88 -5.53 -25.36
N GLN A 194 -2.70 -5.24 -24.07
CA GLN A 194 -1.40 -5.04 -23.41
C GLN A 194 -0.86 -6.31 -22.75
N ALA A 195 -1.50 -7.47 -22.90
CA ALA A 195 -1.15 -8.67 -22.14
C ALA A 195 0.32 -9.11 -22.34
N VAL A 196 0.87 -8.98 -23.55
CA VAL A 196 2.28 -9.29 -23.84
C VAL A 196 3.24 -8.39 -23.06
N GLU A 197 2.91 -7.11 -22.89
CA GLU A 197 3.70 -6.18 -22.09
C GLU A 197 3.66 -6.57 -20.61
N ILE A 198 2.48 -6.97 -20.11
CA ILE A 198 2.30 -7.42 -18.73
C ILE A 198 3.06 -8.73 -18.47
N GLU A 199 3.02 -9.68 -19.39
CA GLU A 199 3.82 -10.92 -19.33
C GLU A 199 5.32 -10.60 -19.31
N THR A 200 5.76 -9.70 -20.18
CA THR A 200 7.15 -9.23 -20.20
C THR A 200 7.55 -8.58 -18.87
N ALA A 201 6.63 -7.88 -18.20
CA ALA A 201 6.88 -7.30 -16.89
C ALA A 201 7.00 -8.39 -15.79
N ILE A 202 6.21 -9.47 -15.85
CA ILE A 202 6.30 -10.62 -14.93
C ILE A 202 7.67 -11.31 -15.00
N ASP A 203 8.21 -11.43 -16.21
CA ASP A 203 9.50 -12.09 -16.48
C ASP A 203 10.71 -11.23 -16.09
N ARG A 204 10.50 -9.93 -15.83
CA ARG A 204 11.54 -9.06 -15.27
C ARG A 204 11.72 -9.30 -13.76
N ASP A 205 12.80 -8.73 -13.23
CA ASP A 205 13.12 -8.72 -11.80
C ASP A 205 12.21 -7.75 -11.01
N ILE A 206 10.91 -8.05 -10.98
CA ILE A 206 9.91 -7.32 -10.18
C ILE A 206 9.72 -7.96 -8.79
N PRO A 207 9.25 -7.18 -7.79
CA PRO A 207 8.91 -7.71 -6.47
C PRO A 207 7.91 -8.87 -6.53
N GLU A 208 8.07 -9.85 -5.65
CA GLU A 208 7.23 -11.06 -5.60
C GLU A 208 5.74 -10.74 -5.47
N PHE A 209 5.36 -9.83 -4.57
CA PHE A 209 3.95 -9.46 -4.37
C PHE A 209 3.33 -8.83 -5.61
N ASP A 210 4.10 -8.05 -6.37
CA ASP A 210 3.64 -7.38 -7.59
C ASP A 210 3.54 -8.38 -8.74
N ARG A 211 4.45 -9.37 -8.81
CA ARG A 211 4.33 -10.51 -9.73
C ARG A 211 3.03 -11.28 -9.52
N VAL A 212 2.65 -11.51 -8.25
CA VAL A 212 1.39 -12.18 -7.91
C VAL A 212 0.18 -11.38 -8.42
N LYS A 213 0.16 -10.06 -8.19
CA LYS A 213 -0.90 -9.16 -8.69
C LYS A 213 -1.08 -9.24 -10.21
N LEU A 214 0.03 -9.25 -10.96
CA LEU A 214 0.00 -9.33 -12.42
C LEU A 214 -0.48 -10.70 -12.92
N ARG A 215 -0.11 -11.79 -12.24
CA ARG A 215 -0.60 -13.13 -12.58
C ARG A 215 -2.11 -13.26 -12.36
N VAL A 216 -2.64 -12.72 -11.27
CA VAL A 216 -4.10 -12.68 -11.02
C VAL A 216 -4.79 -11.85 -12.12
N LEU A 217 -4.28 -10.66 -12.41
CA LEU A 217 -4.82 -9.79 -13.47
C LEU A 217 -4.91 -10.51 -14.82
N LEU A 218 -3.81 -11.13 -15.28
CA LEU A 218 -3.79 -11.85 -16.55
C LEU A 218 -4.72 -13.06 -16.55
N ALA A 219 -4.78 -13.82 -15.45
CA ALA A 219 -5.68 -14.96 -15.35
C ALA A 219 -7.16 -14.54 -15.56
N GLU A 220 -7.58 -13.45 -14.94
CA GLU A 220 -8.96 -12.96 -15.02
C GLU A 220 -9.29 -12.33 -16.38
N VAL A 221 -8.35 -11.58 -16.96
CA VAL A 221 -8.51 -11.00 -18.30
C VAL A 221 -8.56 -12.10 -19.37
N TYR A 222 -7.68 -13.10 -19.30
CA TYR A 222 -7.74 -14.24 -20.22
C TYR A 222 -8.98 -15.10 -20.04
N GLY A 223 -9.42 -15.32 -18.80
CA GLY A 223 -10.65 -16.05 -18.51
C GLY A 223 -11.88 -15.36 -19.12
N THR A 224 -11.99 -14.04 -18.94
CA THR A 224 -13.07 -13.23 -19.52
C THR A 224 -13.07 -13.27 -21.06
N ALA A 225 -11.89 -13.33 -21.67
CA ALA A 225 -11.72 -13.42 -23.12
C ALA A 225 -11.88 -14.85 -23.69
N GLY A 226 -12.20 -15.85 -22.86
CA GLY A 226 -12.31 -17.25 -23.27
C GLY A 226 -10.97 -17.94 -23.56
N ARG A 227 -9.84 -17.32 -23.24
CA ARG A 227 -8.48 -17.88 -23.38
C ARG A 227 -8.13 -18.74 -22.16
N ILE A 228 -8.91 -19.80 -21.95
CA ILE A 228 -8.86 -20.62 -20.73
C ILE A 228 -7.46 -21.22 -20.47
N ALA A 229 -6.78 -21.70 -21.51
CA ALA A 229 -5.45 -22.30 -21.37
C ALA A 229 -4.41 -21.30 -20.81
N ASP A 230 -4.46 -20.04 -21.25
CA ASP A 230 -3.58 -18.97 -20.79
C ASP A 230 -3.93 -18.56 -19.37
N ALA A 231 -5.23 -18.44 -19.05
CA ALA A 231 -5.70 -18.16 -17.70
C ALA A 231 -5.20 -19.21 -16.69
N GLN A 232 -5.37 -20.49 -17.04
CA GLN A 232 -4.90 -21.60 -16.22
C GLN A 232 -3.37 -21.61 -16.07
N ARG A 233 -2.61 -21.21 -17.10
CA ARG A 233 -1.14 -21.10 -17.01
C ARG A 233 -0.72 -20.14 -15.89
N HIS A 234 -1.36 -18.97 -15.78
CA HIS A 234 -1.06 -18.03 -14.70
C HIS A 234 -1.56 -18.52 -13.33
N ALA A 235 -2.70 -19.21 -13.27
CA ALA A 235 -3.21 -19.79 -12.03
C ALA A 235 -2.32 -20.91 -11.47
N ARG A 236 -1.75 -21.78 -12.32
CA ARG A 236 -0.84 -22.88 -11.88
C ARG A 236 0.35 -22.36 -11.09
N GLU A 237 0.90 -21.23 -11.49
CA GLU A 237 2.04 -20.57 -10.83
C GLU A 237 1.69 -20.05 -9.43
N LEU A 238 0.40 -19.86 -9.14
CA LEU A 238 -0.10 -19.39 -7.85
C LEU A 238 -0.74 -20.49 -6.99
N ARG A 239 -0.81 -21.73 -7.48
CA ARG A 239 -1.47 -22.85 -6.78
C ARG A 239 -0.90 -23.13 -5.39
N ASN A 240 0.42 -22.98 -5.23
CA ASN A 240 1.10 -23.22 -3.95
C ASN A 240 1.15 -21.96 -3.07
N ASN A 241 0.58 -20.83 -3.50
CA ASN A 241 0.50 -19.63 -2.68
C ASN A 241 -0.51 -19.87 -1.55
N PRO A 242 -0.14 -19.67 -0.27
CA PRO A 242 -1.02 -20.02 0.86
C PRO A 242 -2.34 -19.22 0.89
N THR A 243 -2.34 -18.00 0.37
CA THR A 243 -3.54 -17.14 0.35
C THR A 243 -4.35 -17.32 -0.94
N LEU A 244 -3.68 -17.58 -2.06
CA LEU A 244 -4.32 -17.64 -3.39
C LEU A 244 -4.55 -19.05 -3.92
N GLY A 245 -4.10 -20.10 -3.23
CA GLY A 245 -4.31 -21.49 -3.63
C GLY A 245 -5.78 -21.84 -3.94
N PRO A 246 -6.74 -21.51 -3.05
CA PRO A 246 -8.16 -21.75 -3.34
C PRO A 246 -8.67 -21.02 -4.59
N TRP A 247 -8.25 -19.76 -4.79
CA TRP A 247 -8.60 -19.02 -6.00
C TRP A 247 -7.96 -19.66 -7.24
N ALA A 248 -6.69 -20.05 -7.18
CA ALA A 248 -5.99 -20.69 -8.29
C ALA A 248 -6.69 -21.99 -8.69
N GLU A 249 -7.06 -22.85 -7.73
CA GLU A 249 -7.84 -24.08 -7.99
C GLU A 249 -9.20 -23.78 -8.62
N SER A 250 -9.87 -22.69 -8.20
CA SER A 250 -11.12 -22.27 -8.84
C SER A 250 -10.93 -21.97 -10.33
N VAL A 251 -9.83 -21.31 -10.73
CA VAL A 251 -9.52 -21.03 -12.15
C VAL A 251 -9.22 -22.33 -12.91
N LEU A 252 -8.51 -23.27 -12.27
CA LEU A 252 -8.11 -24.53 -12.90
C LEU A 252 -9.27 -25.49 -13.13
N THR A 253 -10.32 -25.38 -12.30
CA THR A 253 -11.51 -26.24 -12.38
C THR A 253 -12.60 -25.71 -13.32
N VAL A 254 -12.50 -24.46 -13.80
CA VAL A 254 -13.39 -23.94 -14.85
C VAL A 254 -13.17 -24.75 -16.14
N GLN A 255 -14.02 -25.75 -16.36
CA GLN A 255 -14.19 -26.43 -17.64
C GLN A 255 -15.36 -25.78 -18.39
N THR A 256 -15.13 -25.54 -19.68
CA THR A 256 -16.12 -25.12 -20.70
C THR A 256 -17.50 -25.73 -20.53
#